data_AF-A0A7S4R685-F1
#
_entry.id   AF-A0A7S4R685-F1
#
_cell.length_a   1.000
_cell.length_b   1.000
_cell.length_c   1.000
_cell.angle_alpha   90.00
_cell.angle_beta   90.00
_cell.angle_gamma   90.00
#
_symmetry.space_group_name_H-M   'P 1'
#
loop_
_entity.id
_entity.type
_entity.pdbx_description
1 polymer ?
#
loop_
_entity_poly.entity_id
_entity_poly.type
_entity_poly.pdbx_seq_one_letter_code
_entity_poly.pdbx_strand_id
1 'polypeptide(L)'
;PFGSRPPYSPTPVAPMAGLSGAKEVELNELSGDVMGVLLVVVGLVLSCLCCRGVYRRCYCCCCCCCGCCGRRSPESNGEKEEPGPPKVRYTGKEPVAVAHLRHRKELSTAYALWLSSGIYGGHHFYLERLVHGFLTVWSLNFFSIGWFLDGLLIPVYVNAANRFAPDQVSSDGSCRRLCCRLPSVLSLWLGAMIAFFIFTPRALHHVGVVDIDQAVAGTEKNPYDTLGVPRGASHEEAMAAYRKQMRRVLLGPVCNSKCEEEKKQLDLVLDFFDGAGWKREDEEEKGKDEGLSRTRSSRRERGRAPGGERAWDDWTDFVNAEWRGLTDLMRERTSGEKPERRERR
;
A
#
# COMPACT_ATOMS: atom_id res chain seq x y z
N PRO A 1 47.12 -60.63 26.09
CA PRO A 1 47.80 -59.70 25.14
C PRO A 1 47.54 -60.15 23.70
N PHE A 2 46.33 -59.90 23.21
CA PHE A 2 45.93 -60.20 21.83
C PHE A 2 45.60 -58.88 21.15
N GLY A 3 46.47 -58.49 20.23
CA GLY A 3 46.26 -57.39 19.31
C GLY A 3 45.86 -57.93 17.95
N SER A 4 44.76 -57.42 17.41
CA SER A 4 44.43 -57.53 15.99
C SER A 4 43.48 -56.37 15.64
N ARG A 5 44.04 -55.36 14.95
CA ARG A 5 43.28 -54.26 14.34
C ARG A 5 42.47 -54.78 13.15
N PRO A 6 41.29 -54.21 12.84
CA PRO A 6 40.59 -54.49 11.59
C PRO A 6 41.18 -53.69 10.40
N PRO A 7 40.98 -54.15 9.16
CA PRO A 7 41.45 -53.45 7.96
C PRO A 7 40.53 -52.29 7.59
N TYR A 8 41.14 -51.14 7.26
CA TYR A 8 40.49 -49.99 6.66
C TYR A 8 40.06 -50.34 5.22
N SER A 9 38.77 -50.21 4.93
CA SER A 9 38.23 -50.17 3.57
C SER A 9 38.33 -48.73 3.02
N PRO A 10 38.78 -48.54 1.76
CA PRO A 10 38.73 -47.23 1.13
C PRO A 10 37.29 -46.95 0.69
N THR A 11 36.70 -45.89 1.24
CA THR A 11 35.43 -45.32 0.74
C THR A 11 35.65 -44.69 -0.63
N PRO A 12 34.76 -44.93 -1.62
CA PRO A 12 34.83 -44.24 -2.90
C PRO A 12 34.41 -42.77 -2.71
N VAL A 13 35.30 -41.86 -3.08
CA VAL A 13 35.02 -40.43 -3.17
C VAL A 13 34.02 -40.22 -4.31
N ALA A 14 32.79 -39.87 -3.96
CA ALA A 14 31.77 -39.50 -4.94
C ALA A 14 32.20 -38.20 -5.67
N PRO A 15 32.00 -38.10 -7.00
CA PRO A 15 32.28 -36.88 -7.73
C PRO A 15 31.31 -35.77 -7.31
N MET A 16 31.87 -34.67 -6.81
CA MET A 16 31.18 -33.39 -6.62
C MET A 16 30.77 -32.85 -8.00
N ALA A 17 29.61 -33.28 -8.49
CA ALA A 17 28.97 -32.73 -9.67
C ALA A 17 27.94 -31.67 -9.25
N GLY A 18 28.06 -30.47 -9.81
CA GLY A 18 26.91 -29.58 -10.04
C GLY A 18 26.72 -28.42 -9.05
N LEU A 19 27.64 -27.46 -9.02
CA LEU A 19 27.43 -26.12 -8.41
C LEU A 19 26.97 -25.07 -9.42
N SER A 20 26.41 -25.47 -10.58
CA SER A 20 26.00 -24.54 -11.65
C SER A 20 24.51 -24.15 -11.63
N GLY A 21 23.71 -24.61 -10.67
CA GLY A 21 22.25 -24.36 -10.63
C GLY A 21 21.79 -23.18 -9.76
N ALA A 22 22.67 -22.58 -8.95
CA ALA A 22 22.25 -21.63 -7.90
C ALA A 22 21.96 -20.20 -8.39
N LYS A 23 22.18 -19.87 -9.67
CA LYS A 23 22.00 -18.48 -10.18
C LYS A 23 20.69 -18.21 -10.91
N GLU A 24 19.91 -19.22 -11.29
CA GLU A 24 18.64 -19.02 -12.01
C GLU A 24 17.40 -18.90 -11.10
N VAL A 25 17.52 -19.19 -9.81
CA VAL A 25 16.37 -19.19 -8.88
C VAL A 25 16.08 -17.79 -8.30
N GLU A 26 17.08 -16.92 -8.16
CA GLU A 26 16.88 -15.57 -7.58
C GLU A 26 16.05 -14.63 -8.46
N LEU A 27 15.93 -14.86 -9.78
CA LEU A 27 15.17 -13.97 -10.65
C LEU A 27 13.64 -14.16 -10.57
N ASN A 28 13.17 -15.32 -10.10
CA ASN A 28 11.74 -15.65 -10.12
C ASN A 28 11.01 -15.20 -8.84
N GLU A 29 11.67 -15.20 -7.68
CA GLU A 29 11.08 -14.68 -6.44
C GLU A 29 10.98 -13.15 -6.42
N LEU A 30 11.84 -12.46 -7.18
CA LEU A 30 11.75 -11.02 -7.36
C LEU A 30 10.51 -10.60 -8.20
N SER A 31 9.83 -11.54 -8.88
CA SER A 31 8.79 -11.18 -9.85
C SER A 31 7.49 -10.69 -9.20
N GLY A 32 7.09 -11.19 -8.03
CA GLY A 32 5.83 -10.79 -7.39
C GLY A 32 5.85 -9.34 -6.91
N ASP A 33 6.85 -8.99 -6.11
CA ASP A 33 7.00 -7.64 -5.57
C ASP A 33 7.32 -6.61 -6.65
N VAL A 34 8.16 -6.98 -7.63
CA VAL A 34 8.48 -6.10 -8.75
C VAL A 34 7.26 -5.88 -9.65
N MET A 35 6.42 -6.89 -9.87
CA MET A 35 5.19 -6.74 -10.64
C MET A 35 4.18 -5.85 -9.91
N GLY A 36 4.06 -5.95 -8.59
CA GLY A 36 3.23 -5.05 -7.79
C GLY A 36 3.69 -3.59 -7.89
N VAL A 37 4.99 -3.34 -7.69
CA VAL A 37 5.58 -2.00 -7.87
C VAL A 37 5.40 -1.52 -9.31
N LEU A 38 5.62 -2.39 -10.30
CA LEU A 38 5.48 -2.06 -11.71
C LEU A 38 4.03 -1.72 -12.05
N LEU A 39 3.03 -2.42 -11.53
CA LEU A 39 1.61 -2.11 -11.74
C LEU A 39 1.23 -0.77 -11.11
N VAL A 40 1.74 -0.45 -9.92
CA VAL A 40 1.55 0.88 -9.32
C VAL A 40 2.20 1.94 -10.18
N VAL A 41 3.47 1.77 -10.58
CA VAL A 41 4.20 2.71 -11.44
C VAL A 41 3.51 2.88 -12.78
N VAL A 42 3.08 1.80 -13.44
CA VAL A 42 2.34 1.82 -14.69
C VAL A 42 0.99 2.51 -14.51
N GLY A 43 0.26 2.25 -13.43
CA GLY A 43 -0.98 2.96 -13.10
C GLY A 43 -0.76 4.46 -12.91
N LEU A 44 0.32 4.86 -12.25
CA LEU A 44 0.72 6.25 -12.08
C LEU A 44 1.11 6.90 -13.41
N VAL A 45 1.89 6.20 -14.23
CA VAL A 45 2.29 6.66 -15.58
C VAL A 45 1.08 6.77 -16.49
N LEU A 46 0.19 5.79 -16.51
CA LEU A 46 -1.06 5.81 -17.28
C LEU A 46 -2.00 6.91 -16.79
N SER A 47 -2.11 7.14 -15.49
CA SER A 47 -2.84 8.29 -14.93
C SER A 47 -2.23 9.60 -15.43
N CYS A 48 -0.90 9.76 -15.36
CA CYS A 48 -0.20 10.93 -15.90
C CYS A 48 -0.36 11.09 -17.42
N LEU A 49 -0.36 9.99 -18.18
CA LEU A 49 -0.55 9.99 -19.64
C LEU A 49 -2.01 10.25 -20.02
N CYS A 50 -2.99 9.74 -19.27
CA CYS A 50 -4.41 10.08 -19.40
C CYS A 50 -4.61 11.56 -19.07
N CYS A 51 -4.01 12.08 -18.00
CA CYS A 51 -4.02 13.51 -17.71
C CYS A 51 -3.39 14.32 -18.84
N ARG A 52 -2.27 13.88 -19.44
CA ARG A 52 -1.65 14.53 -20.62
C ARG A 52 -2.47 14.41 -21.91
N GLY A 53 -3.13 13.28 -22.14
CA GLY A 53 -3.96 13.01 -23.31
C GLY A 53 -5.28 13.78 -23.25
N VAL A 54 -5.90 13.80 -22.06
CA VAL A 54 -7.00 14.71 -21.73
C VAL A 54 -6.51 16.15 -21.84
N TYR A 55 -5.30 16.50 -21.40
CA TYR A 55 -4.75 17.85 -21.56
C TYR A 55 -4.64 18.25 -23.03
N ARG A 56 -4.13 17.36 -23.91
CA ARG A 56 -4.04 17.58 -25.36
C ARG A 56 -5.40 17.69 -26.06
N ARG A 57 -6.40 16.88 -25.67
CA ARG A 57 -7.77 16.98 -26.21
C ARG A 57 -8.62 18.09 -25.57
N CYS A 58 -8.34 18.49 -24.33
CA CYS A 58 -9.03 19.61 -23.65
C CYS A 58 -8.55 20.98 -24.09
N TYR A 59 -7.46 21.09 -24.88
CA TYR A 59 -7.22 22.31 -25.65
C TYR A 59 -8.35 22.59 -26.67
N CYS A 60 -9.18 21.59 -27.00
CA CYS A 60 -10.38 21.76 -27.82
C CYS A 60 -11.71 21.44 -27.09
N CYS A 61 -11.73 20.49 -26.14
CA CYS A 61 -12.98 19.96 -25.57
C CYS A 61 -13.34 20.44 -24.15
N CYS A 62 -12.45 21.13 -23.43
CA CYS A 62 -12.83 21.82 -22.18
C CYS A 62 -13.61 23.14 -22.45
N CYS A 63 -14.08 23.36 -23.69
CA CYS A 63 -15.04 24.41 -24.04
C CYS A 63 -16.49 24.06 -23.60
N CYS A 64 -16.82 22.83 -23.19
CA CYS A 64 -18.21 22.48 -22.85
C CYS A 64 -18.62 22.81 -21.40
N CYS A 65 -17.69 23.06 -20.47
CA CYS A 65 -18.02 23.41 -19.07
C CYS A 65 -17.49 24.79 -18.63
N CYS A 66 -16.69 25.47 -19.46
CA CYS A 66 -16.23 26.83 -19.19
C CYS A 66 -16.72 27.72 -20.34
N GLY A 67 -17.64 28.65 -20.07
CA GLY A 67 -18.13 29.66 -21.02
C GLY A 67 -17.08 30.66 -21.54
N CYS A 68 -15.81 30.25 -21.61
CA CYS A 68 -14.66 31.04 -22.03
C CYS A 68 -14.41 31.01 -23.55
N CYS A 69 -15.00 30.09 -24.31
CA CYS A 69 -14.79 30.00 -25.76
C CYS A 69 -15.64 31.01 -26.58
N GLY A 70 -16.29 31.98 -25.93
CA GLY A 70 -17.17 32.99 -26.56
C GLY A 70 -16.63 34.42 -26.66
N ARG A 71 -15.37 34.72 -26.29
CA ARG A 71 -14.76 36.05 -26.54
C ARG A 71 -13.53 35.95 -27.43
N ARG A 72 -13.75 35.60 -28.70
CA ARG A 72 -12.91 36.13 -29.76
C ARG A 72 -13.33 37.60 -29.90
N SER A 73 -12.56 38.51 -29.30
CA SER A 73 -12.80 39.95 -29.47
C SER A 73 -12.69 40.25 -30.96
N PRO A 74 -13.68 40.91 -31.59
CA PRO A 74 -13.54 41.32 -32.98
C PRO A 74 -12.32 42.23 -33.09
N GLU A 75 -11.35 41.81 -33.91
CA GLU A 75 -10.18 42.61 -34.26
C GLU A 75 -10.66 43.89 -34.93
N SER A 76 -10.68 44.99 -34.17
CA SER A 76 -10.73 46.32 -34.73
C SER A 76 -9.36 46.60 -35.37
N ASN A 77 -9.30 46.53 -36.70
CA ASN A 77 -8.17 46.96 -37.52
C ASN A 77 -7.95 48.48 -37.36
N GLY A 78 -7.25 48.88 -36.30
CA GLY A 78 -6.79 50.25 -36.05
C GLY A 78 -5.34 50.23 -35.59
N GLU A 79 -4.56 51.20 -36.07
CA GLU A 79 -3.09 51.26 -36.00
C GLU A 79 -2.46 50.99 -34.63
N LYS A 80 -1.30 50.32 -34.69
CA LYS A 80 -0.47 49.87 -33.57
C LYS A 80 0.27 51.04 -32.92
N GLU A 81 -0.35 51.67 -31.93
CA GLU A 81 0.38 52.29 -30.83
C GLU A 81 0.68 51.16 -29.82
N GLU A 82 1.94 50.88 -29.46
CA GLU A 82 2.25 49.88 -28.43
C GLU A 82 1.50 50.26 -27.15
N PRO A 83 0.43 49.53 -26.77
CA PRO A 83 -0.35 49.92 -25.62
C PRO A 83 0.52 49.62 -24.42
N GLY A 84 1.05 50.68 -23.80
CA GLY A 84 1.64 50.57 -22.47
C GLY A 84 0.69 49.81 -21.54
N PRO A 85 1.21 49.07 -20.55
CA PRO A 85 0.39 48.19 -19.73
C PRO A 85 -0.82 48.96 -19.19
N PRO A 86 -2.04 48.38 -19.25
CA PRO A 86 -3.26 49.08 -18.85
C PRO A 86 -3.08 49.65 -17.43
N LYS A 87 -3.32 50.96 -17.30
CA LYS A 87 -3.18 51.71 -16.05
C LYS A 87 -4.57 51.97 -15.48
N VAL A 88 -4.88 51.39 -14.33
CA VAL A 88 -6.14 51.64 -13.63
C VAL A 88 -5.94 52.84 -12.70
N ARG A 89 -6.72 53.92 -12.90
CA ARG A 89 -6.72 55.07 -11.98
C ARG A 89 -7.53 54.72 -10.73
N TYR A 90 -6.85 54.46 -9.62
CA TYR A 90 -7.47 54.33 -8.30
C TYR A 90 -7.30 55.65 -7.54
N THR A 91 -8.43 56.31 -7.22
CA THR A 91 -8.53 57.42 -6.25
C THR A 91 -7.40 58.46 -6.26
N GLY A 92 -7.18 59.14 -7.39
CA GLY A 92 -6.38 60.37 -7.46
C GLY A 92 -4.87 60.24 -7.19
N LYS A 93 -4.34 59.01 -7.06
CA LYS A 93 -2.91 58.74 -6.95
C LYS A 93 -2.35 58.19 -8.26
N GLU A 94 -1.01 58.21 -8.39
CA GLU A 94 -0.31 57.76 -9.58
C GLU A 94 -0.78 56.37 -10.03
N PRO A 95 -0.93 56.15 -11.36
CA PRO A 95 -1.43 54.89 -11.88
C PRO A 95 -0.51 53.72 -11.52
N VAL A 96 -1.02 52.77 -10.73
CA VAL A 96 -0.33 51.53 -10.41
C VAL A 96 -0.51 50.55 -11.57
N ALA A 97 0.59 49.91 -12.00
CA ALA A 97 0.52 48.88 -13.03
C ALA A 97 -0.32 47.70 -12.55
N VAL A 98 -1.25 47.22 -13.39
CA VAL A 98 -2.18 46.11 -13.08
C VAL A 98 -1.47 44.84 -12.59
N ALA A 99 -0.22 44.62 -12.99
CA ALA A 99 0.60 43.50 -12.54
C ALA A 99 0.87 43.48 -11.01
N HIS A 100 0.75 44.62 -10.33
CA HIS A 100 0.92 44.72 -8.88
C HIS A 100 -0.40 44.58 -8.10
N LEU A 101 -1.54 44.48 -8.79
CA LEU A 101 -2.82 44.27 -8.13
C LEU A 101 -2.95 42.80 -7.72
N ARG A 102 -3.46 42.58 -6.50
CA ARG A 102 -3.74 41.24 -6.00
C ARG A 102 -4.84 40.60 -6.84
N HIS A 103 -4.56 39.41 -7.37
CA HIS A 103 -5.54 38.64 -8.14
C HIS A 103 -6.73 38.25 -7.26
N ARG A 104 -7.94 38.30 -7.84
CA ARG A 104 -9.16 37.87 -7.17
C ARG A 104 -9.12 36.35 -6.97
N LYS A 105 -9.40 35.89 -5.75
CA LYS A 105 -9.42 34.48 -5.37
C LYS A 105 -10.76 33.86 -5.79
N GLU A 106 -10.71 32.66 -6.35
CA GLU A 106 -11.91 31.93 -6.76
C GLU A 106 -12.44 31.05 -5.64
N LEU A 107 -13.77 31.08 -5.47
CA LEU A 107 -14.47 30.21 -4.52
C LEU A 107 -14.30 28.73 -4.87
N SER A 108 -14.39 28.39 -6.16
CA SER A 108 -14.19 27.03 -6.66
C SER A 108 -12.78 26.50 -6.38
N THR A 109 -11.75 27.33 -6.60
CA THR A 109 -10.35 26.98 -6.26
C THR A 109 -10.20 26.72 -4.77
N ALA A 110 -10.79 27.56 -3.92
CA ALA A 110 -10.75 27.38 -2.46
C ALA A 110 -11.40 26.05 -2.03
N TYR A 111 -12.56 25.70 -2.58
CA TYR A 111 -13.21 24.40 -2.33
C TYR A 111 -12.42 23.21 -2.87
N ALA A 112 -11.82 23.34 -4.06
CA ALA A 112 -11.01 22.27 -4.63
C ALA A 112 -9.75 22.01 -3.78
N LEU A 113 -9.11 23.07 -3.27
CA LEU A 113 -7.99 22.97 -2.33
C LEU A 113 -8.44 22.41 -0.98
N TRP A 114 -9.61 22.78 -0.49
CA TRP A 114 -10.17 22.25 0.75
C TRP A 114 -10.48 20.75 0.67
N LEU A 115 -11.09 20.29 -0.42
CA LEU A 115 -11.41 18.88 -0.59
C LEU A 115 -10.13 18.02 -0.70
N SER A 116 -9.12 18.53 -1.38
CA SER A 116 -7.91 17.76 -1.72
C SER A 116 -6.78 17.85 -0.70
N SER A 117 -6.62 19.02 -0.08
CA SER A 117 -5.53 19.35 0.83
C SER A 117 -6.03 20.01 2.11
N GLY A 118 -7.33 19.92 2.40
CA GLY A 118 -7.93 20.56 3.56
C GLY A 118 -7.47 19.98 4.90
N ILE A 119 -7.09 18.70 4.97
CA ILE A 119 -6.48 18.11 6.17
C ILE A 119 -5.15 18.84 6.51
N TYR A 120 -4.44 19.30 5.47
CA TYR A 120 -3.20 20.06 5.59
C TYR A 120 -3.41 21.58 5.46
N GLY A 121 -4.66 22.06 5.42
CA GLY A 121 -4.95 23.50 5.33
C GLY A 121 -4.52 24.18 4.02
N GLY A 122 -4.38 23.47 2.90
CA GLY A 122 -3.92 24.06 1.63
C GLY A 122 -4.76 25.27 1.15
N HIS A 123 -6.05 25.27 1.46
CA HIS A 123 -6.94 26.39 1.18
C HIS A 123 -6.65 27.64 2.03
N HIS A 124 -6.14 27.51 3.26
CA HIS A 124 -5.72 28.65 4.09
C HIS A 124 -4.49 29.35 3.51
N PHE A 125 -3.53 28.58 2.96
CA PHE A 125 -2.38 29.15 2.25
C PHE A 125 -2.81 29.91 0.99
N TYR A 126 -3.78 29.38 0.24
CA TYR A 126 -4.32 30.05 -0.95
C TYR A 126 -5.00 31.38 -0.64
N LEU A 127 -5.72 31.45 0.49
CA LEU A 127 -6.39 32.64 1.00
C LEU A 127 -5.43 33.57 1.77
N GLU A 128 -4.13 33.28 1.79
CA GLU A 128 -3.06 34.04 2.46
C GLU A 128 -3.24 34.14 3.99
N ARG A 129 -3.86 33.13 4.60
CA ARG A 129 -4.02 33.00 6.06
C ARG A 129 -2.97 32.06 6.64
N LEU A 130 -1.69 32.47 6.53
CA LEU A 130 -0.53 31.63 6.89
C LEU A 130 -0.61 31.06 8.31
N VAL A 131 -1.02 31.87 9.30
CA VAL A 131 -1.15 31.42 10.70
C VAL A 131 -2.14 30.26 10.83
N HIS A 132 -3.27 30.33 10.13
CA HIS A 132 -4.26 29.25 10.15
C HIS A 132 -3.77 28.03 9.36
N GLY A 133 -3.06 28.26 8.24
CA GLY A 133 -2.37 27.20 7.49
C GLY A 133 -1.38 26.42 8.36
N PHE A 134 -0.51 27.10 9.11
CA PHE A 134 0.44 26.41 10.00
C PHE A 134 -0.25 25.70 11.17
N LEU A 135 -1.26 26.32 11.78
CA LEU A 135 -2.04 25.68 12.85
C LEU A 135 -2.73 24.42 12.35
N THR A 136 -3.33 24.44 11.16
CA THR A 136 -4.00 23.28 10.56
C THR A 136 -3.02 22.18 10.16
N VAL A 137 -1.82 22.50 9.64
CA VAL A 137 -0.78 21.49 9.38
C VAL A 137 -0.32 20.82 10.67
N TRP A 138 -0.07 21.59 11.73
CA TRP A 138 0.38 21.04 13.01
C TRP A 138 -0.71 20.18 13.67
N SER A 139 -1.96 20.67 13.70
CA SER A 139 -3.06 19.99 14.37
C SER A 139 -3.76 18.92 13.54
N LEU A 140 -3.30 18.66 12.30
CA LEU A 140 -3.99 17.84 11.30
C LEU A 140 -5.46 18.24 11.15
N ASN A 141 -5.66 19.55 11.04
CA ASN A 141 -6.94 20.26 11.01
C ASN A 141 -7.90 19.87 12.16
N PHE A 142 -7.37 19.86 13.39
CA PHE A 142 -8.08 19.54 14.63
C PHE A 142 -8.84 18.20 14.55
N PHE A 143 -8.12 17.12 14.17
CA PHE A 143 -8.69 15.78 14.01
C PHE A 143 -9.92 15.77 13.09
N SER A 144 -9.81 16.42 11.93
CA SER A 144 -10.87 16.53 10.91
C SER A 144 -12.09 17.39 11.27
N ILE A 145 -12.27 17.84 12.53
CA ILE A 145 -13.36 18.76 12.90
C ILE A 145 -13.17 20.11 12.19
N GLY A 146 -11.93 20.60 12.16
CA GLY A 146 -11.60 21.84 11.45
C GLY A 146 -11.87 21.74 9.95
N TRP A 147 -11.74 20.55 9.35
CA TRP A 147 -12.06 20.33 7.95
C TRP A 147 -13.54 20.59 7.64
N PHE A 148 -14.46 20.09 8.48
CA PHE A 148 -15.89 20.37 8.31
C PHE A 148 -16.23 21.85 8.49
N LEU A 149 -15.67 22.49 9.53
CA LEU A 149 -15.89 23.91 9.79
C LEU A 149 -15.36 24.80 8.67
N ASP A 150 -14.17 24.49 8.15
CA ASP A 150 -13.57 25.20 7.03
C ASP A 150 -14.49 25.15 5.80
N GLY A 151 -15.12 24.00 5.52
CA GLY A 151 -16.07 23.85 4.41
C GLY A 151 -17.23 24.85 4.44
N LEU A 152 -17.73 25.16 5.65
CA LEU A 152 -18.78 26.14 5.88
C LEU A 152 -18.28 27.58 5.83
N LEU A 153 -17.04 27.82 6.25
CA LEU A 153 -16.47 29.16 6.40
C LEU A 153 -15.71 29.67 5.15
N ILE A 154 -15.38 28.79 4.20
CA ILE A 154 -14.72 29.15 2.93
C ILE A 154 -15.38 30.33 2.19
N PRO A 155 -16.72 30.42 2.04
CA PRO A 155 -17.36 31.58 1.39
C PRO A 155 -17.05 32.90 2.11
N VAL A 156 -17.06 32.88 3.45
CA VAL A 156 -16.72 34.04 4.28
C VAL A 156 -15.26 34.42 4.10
N TYR A 157 -14.36 33.43 4.06
CA TYR A 157 -12.92 33.65 3.89
C TYR A 157 -12.56 34.18 2.51
N VAL A 158 -13.19 33.67 1.45
CA VAL A 158 -13.01 34.15 0.08
C VAL A 158 -13.53 35.58 -0.05
N ASN A 159 -14.69 35.89 0.55
CA ASN A 159 -15.22 37.24 0.55
C ASN A 159 -14.27 38.21 1.30
N ALA A 160 -13.75 37.80 2.46
CA ALA A 160 -12.78 38.58 3.22
C ALA A 160 -11.47 38.82 2.44
N ALA A 161 -10.95 37.79 1.76
CA ALA A 161 -9.74 37.89 0.94
C ALA A 161 -9.93 38.80 -0.28
N ASN A 162 -11.14 38.81 -0.85
CA ASN A 162 -11.48 39.59 -2.05
C ASN A 162 -11.98 41.01 -1.73
N ARG A 163 -12.16 41.39 -0.46
CA ARG A 163 -12.73 42.70 -0.06
C ARG A 163 -11.98 43.91 -0.65
N PHE A 164 -10.68 43.77 -0.91
CA PHE A 164 -9.84 44.82 -1.46
C PHE A 164 -9.45 44.59 -2.93
N ALA A 165 -9.97 43.53 -3.56
CA ALA A 165 -9.70 43.25 -4.96
C ALA A 165 -10.67 44.09 -5.84
N PRO A 166 -10.17 44.93 -6.76
CA PRO A 166 -11.03 45.64 -7.70
C PRO A 166 -11.79 44.68 -8.61
N ASP A 167 -13.04 45.00 -8.95
CA ASP A 167 -13.89 44.18 -9.82
C ASP A 167 -13.31 43.95 -11.23
N GLN A 168 -12.39 44.81 -11.66
CA GLN A 168 -11.76 44.77 -12.98
C GLN A 168 -10.57 43.79 -13.07
N VAL A 169 -10.11 43.22 -11.94
CA VAL A 169 -8.94 42.32 -11.94
C VAL A 169 -9.36 40.93 -12.40
N SER A 170 -8.57 40.36 -13.31
CA SER A 170 -8.77 39.00 -13.77
C SER A 170 -8.64 38.01 -12.62
N SER A 171 -9.47 36.98 -12.67
CA SER A 171 -9.32 35.82 -11.79
C SER A 171 -7.94 35.19 -11.94
N ASP A 172 -7.41 34.61 -10.87
CA ASP A 172 -6.08 34.00 -10.85
C ASP A 172 -5.94 32.75 -11.78
N GLY A 173 -7.07 32.22 -12.26
CA GLY A 173 -7.11 31.05 -13.15
C GLY A 173 -6.52 29.79 -12.52
N SER A 174 -6.40 29.78 -11.18
CA SER A 174 -5.77 28.69 -10.42
C SER A 174 -6.60 27.41 -10.52
N CYS A 175 -7.94 27.52 -10.59
CA CYS A 175 -8.85 26.37 -10.69
C CYS A 175 -8.48 25.46 -11.86
N ARG A 176 -8.20 26.01 -13.04
CA ARG A 176 -7.83 25.20 -14.21
C ARG A 176 -6.52 24.44 -14.00
N ARG A 177 -5.52 25.08 -13.41
CA ARG A 177 -4.22 24.43 -13.13
C ARG A 177 -4.39 23.34 -12.07
N LEU A 178 -5.20 23.62 -11.05
CA LEU A 178 -5.48 22.71 -9.96
C LEU A 178 -6.27 21.50 -10.47
N CYS A 179 -7.40 21.69 -11.13
CA CYS A 179 -8.22 20.60 -11.68
C CYS A 179 -7.45 19.68 -12.65
N CYS A 180 -6.44 20.19 -13.35
CA CYS A 180 -5.60 19.35 -14.21
C CYS A 180 -4.46 18.63 -13.49
N ARG A 181 -3.84 19.25 -12.46
CA ARG A 181 -2.67 18.65 -11.77
C ARG A 181 -3.06 17.81 -10.56
N LEU A 182 -4.13 18.22 -9.89
CA LEU A 182 -4.57 17.66 -8.62
C LEU A 182 -4.95 16.17 -8.74
N PRO A 183 -5.67 15.70 -9.77
CA PRO A 183 -5.93 14.27 -9.92
C PRO A 183 -4.63 13.47 -10.01
N SER A 184 -3.64 13.93 -10.77
CA SER A 184 -2.36 13.24 -10.87
C SER A 184 -1.61 13.20 -9.53
N VAL A 185 -1.57 14.33 -8.81
CA VAL A 185 -0.93 14.39 -7.49
C VAL A 185 -1.66 13.49 -6.48
N LEU A 186 -2.99 13.50 -6.47
CA LEU A 186 -3.79 12.64 -5.59
C LEU A 186 -3.62 11.16 -5.94
N SER A 187 -3.59 10.79 -7.23
CA SER A 187 -3.30 9.42 -7.65
C SER A 187 -1.91 8.97 -7.22
N LEU A 188 -0.88 9.82 -7.40
CA LEU A 188 0.49 9.56 -6.95
C LEU A 188 0.56 9.34 -5.45
N TRP A 189 -0.09 10.21 -4.68
CA TRP A 189 -0.13 10.10 -3.23
C TRP A 189 -0.88 8.85 -2.75
N LEU A 190 -2.05 8.56 -3.33
CA LEU A 190 -2.82 7.35 -3.01
C LEU A 190 -2.05 6.08 -3.36
N GLY A 191 -1.40 6.04 -4.52
CA GLY A 191 -0.54 4.91 -4.91
C GLY A 191 0.63 4.71 -3.94
N ALA A 192 1.27 5.79 -3.49
CA ALA A 192 2.33 5.72 -2.49
C ALA A 192 1.83 5.21 -1.13
N MET A 193 0.64 5.63 -0.68
CA MET A 193 0.03 5.13 0.55
C MET A 193 -0.32 3.65 0.45
N ILE A 194 -0.93 3.21 -0.65
CA ILE A 194 -1.26 1.80 -0.88
C ILE A 194 0.01 0.95 -0.88
N ALA A 195 1.05 1.39 -1.60
CA ALA A 195 2.35 0.72 -1.59
C ALA A 195 2.94 0.65 -0.17
N PHE A 196 2.90 1.75 0.59
CA PHE A 196 3.35 1.74 1.98
C PHE A 196 2.63 0.67 2.81
N PHE A 197 1.29 0.58 2.74
CA PHE A 197 0.54 -0.45 3.46
C PHE A 197 0.85 -1.87 2.98
N ILE A 198 1.06 -2.08 1.67
CA ILE A 198 1.41 -3.41 1.16
C ILE A 198 2.81 -3.83 1.62
N PHE A 199 3.80 -2.94 1.56
CA PHE A 199 5.20 -3.30 1.80
C PHE A 199 5.63 -3.19 3.26
N THR A 200 4.87 -2.51 4.12
CA THR A 200 5.25 -2.31 5.53
C THR A 200 5.41 -3.62 6.30
N PRO A 201 4.48 -4.60 6.26
CA PRO A 201 4.66 -5.87 6.96
C PRO A 201 5.95 -6.58 6.55
N ARG A 202 6.18 -6.75 5.24
CA ARG A 202 7.41 -7.36 4.71
C ARG A 202 8.67 -6.60 5.10
N ALA A 203 8.66 -5.27 5.06
CA ALA A 203 9.80 -4.47 5.50
C ALA A 203 10.12 -4.72 6.99
N LEU A 204 9.09 -4.78 7.86
CA LEU A 204 9.27 -5.11 9.28
C LEU A 204 9.81 -6.52 9.49
N HIS A 205 9.40 -7.48 8.65
CA HIS A 205 9.92 -8.84 8.66
C HIS A 205 11.40 -8.90 8.26
N HIS A 206 11.79 -8.26 7.16
CA HIS A 206 13.17 -8.27 6.68
C HIS A 206 14.14 -7.56 7.63
N VAL A 207 13.71 -6.50 8.30
CA VAL A 207 14.52 -5.84 9.34
C VAL A 207 14.64 -6.70 10.61
N GLY A 208 13.86 -7.78 10.72
CA GLY A 208 13.86 -8.68 11.87
C GLY A 208 13.17 -8.09 13.10
N VAL A 209 12.35 -7.05 12.91
CA VAL A 209 11.56 -6.45 14.01
C VAL A 209 10.46 -7.41 14.45
N VAL A 210 9.89 -8.15 13.48
CA VAL A 210 8.72 -9.01 13.64
C VAL A 210 8.89 -10.28 12.80
N ASP A 211 8.75 -11.46 13.40
CA ASP A 211 8.77 -12.73 12.67
C ASP A 211 7.34 -13.10 12.21
N ILE A 212 6.92 -12.54 11.08
CA ILE A 212 5.57 -12.72 10.53
C ILE A 212 5.30 -14.20 10.20
N ASP A 213 6.27 -14.90 9.61
CA ASP A 213 6.12 -16.34 9.28
C ASP A 213 5.83 -17.18 10.52
N GLN A 214 6.51 -16.89 11.65
CA GLN A 214 6.25 -17.56 12.92
C GLN A 214 4.82 -17.31 13.40
N ALA A 215 4.34 -16.06 13.33
CA ALA A 215 2.98 -15.72 13.76
C ALA A 215 1.91 -16.36 12.86
N VAL A 216 2.10 -16.32 11.54
CA VAL A 216 1.19 -16.93 10.57
C VAL A 216 1.17 -18.45 10.69
N ALA A 217 2.31 -19.09 10.93
CA ALA A 217 2.39 -20.53 11.14
C ALA A 217 1.84 -20.98 12.51
N GLY A 218 1.72 -20.06 13.47
CA GLY A 218 1.35 -20.39 14.85
C GLY A 218 2.38 -21.26 15.58
N THR A 219 3.60 -21.37 15.05
CA THR A 219 4.67 -22.22 15.58
C THR A 219 5.44 -21.53 16.70
N GLU A 220 6.17 -22.28 17.51
CA GLU A 220 7.02 -21.70 18.57
C GLU A 220 8.29 -21.01 18.04
N LYS A 221 8.72 -21.41 16.85
CA LYS A 221 9.86 -20.84 16.12
C LYS A 221 9.45 -20.62 14.68
N ASN A 222 10.19 -19.80 13.96
CA ASN A 222 9.98 -19.64 12.53
C ASN A 222 9.97 -21.03 11.83
N PRO A 223 9.06 -21.28 10.87
CA PRO A 223 8.93 -22.58 10.20
C PRO A 223 10.21 -23.01 9.48
N TYR A 224 10.96 -22.08 8.88
CA TYR A 224 12.25 -22.36 8.23
C TYR A 224 13.30 -22.79 9.26
N ASP A 225 13.38 -22.10 10.40
CA ASP A 225 14.29 -22.43 11.49
C ASP A 225 13.96 -23.80 12.11
N THR A 226 12.67 -24.14 12.19
CA THR A 226 12.20 -25.47 12.66
C THR A 226 12.67 -26.57 11.72
N LEU A 227 12.60 -26.34 10.41
CA LEU A 227 13.09 -27.27 9.39
C LEU A 227 14.61 -27.30 9.25
N GLY A 228 15.31 -26.30 9.77
CA GLY A 228 16.75 -26.13 9.63
C GLY A 228 17.17 -25.77 8.21
N VAL A 229 16.33 -25.02 7.50
CA VAL A 229 16.59 -24.49 6.16
C VAL A 229 16.74 -22.97 6.23
N PRO A 230 17.47 -22.33 5.28
CA PRO A 230 17.54 -20.87 5.21
C PRO A 230 16.15 -20.24 5.10
N ARG A 231 15.96 -19.06 5.71
CA ARG A 231 14.73 -18.26 5.52
C ARG A 231 14.64 -17.84 4.05
N GLY A 232 13.49 -18.07 3.42
CA GLY A 232 13.34 -17.91 1.97
C GLY A 232 13.80 -19.12 1.14
N ALA A 233 14.06 -20.28 1.77
CA ALA A 233 14.25 -21.52 1.02
C ALA A 233 13.01 -21.81 0.15
N SER A 234 13.26 -22.29 -1.07
CA SER A 234 12.18 -22.65 -2.00
C SER A 234 11.21 -23.64 -1.37
N HIS A 235 9.94 -23.59 -1.79
CA HIS A 235 8.92 -24.51 -1.30
C HIS A 235 9.33 -25.99 -1.43
N GLU A 236 10.00 -26.37 -2.52
CA GLU A 236 10.48 -27.74 -2.72
C GLU A 236 11.56 -28.14 -1.69
N GLU A 237 12.49 -27.24 -1.39
CA GLU A 237 13.55 -27.46 -0.41
C GLU A 237 12.97 -27.56 1.00
N ALA A 238 12.06 -26.65 1.37
CA ALA A 238 11.35 -26.69 2.64
C ALA A 238 10.56 -28.01 2.79
N MET A 239 9.83 -28.42 1.75
CA MET A 239 9.07 -29.67 1.78
C MET A 239 9.96 -30.92 1.82
N ALA A 240 11.12 -30.90 1.18
CA ALA A 240 12.11 -31.96 1.30
C ALA A 240 12.66 -32.07 2.74
N ALA A 241 12.96 -30.92 3.37
CA ALA A 241 13.40 -30.86 4.76
C ALA A 241 12.31 -31.33 5.73
N TYR A 242 11.07 -30.91 5.52
CA TYR A 242 9.90 -31.38 6.28
C TYR A 242 9.75 -32.90 6.22
N ARG A 243 9.76 -33.50 5.02
CA ARG A 243 9.65 -34.96 4.87
C ARG A 243 10.77 -35.70 5.59
N LYS A 244 11.99 -35.14 5.56
CA LYS A 244 13.15 -35.70 6.26
C LYS A 244 12.99 -35.64 7.78
N GLN A 245 12.52 -34.52 8.32
CA GLN A 245 12.27 -34.37 9.76
C GLN A 245 11.10 -35.23 10.22
N MET A 246 9.98 -35.22 9.51
CA MET A 246 8.82 -36.05 9.82
C MET A 246 9.17 -37.55 9.81
N ARG A 247 9.98 -38.00 8.84
CA ARG A 247 10.46 -39.39 8.82
C ARG A 247 11.29 -39.74 10.06
N ARG A 248 12.11 -38.81 10.59
CA ARG A 248 12.89 -39.06 11.82
C ARG A 248 11.97 -39.22 13.02
N VAL A 249 10.95 -38.38 13.14
CA VAL A 249 9.95 -38.47 14.21
C VAL A 249 9.17 -39.79 14.13
N LEU A 250 8.77 -40.21 12.92
CA LEU A 250 8.01 -41.45 12.71
C LEU A 250 8.83 -42.74 12.87
N LEU A 251 10.13 -42.71 12.58
CA LEU A 251 11.02 -43.88 12.73
C LEU A 251 11.62 -44.00 14.14
N GLY A 252 11.35 -43.04 15.02
CA GLY A 252 11.79 -43.11 16.41
C GLY A 252 11.16 -44.30 17.15
N PRO A 253 11.87 -44.90 18.11
CA PRO A 253 11.26 -45.87 19.02
C PRO A 253 10.15 -45.17 19.82
N VAL A 254 9.04 -45.86 20.11
CA VAL A 254 7.88 -45.45 20.95
C VAL A 254 7.74 -43.93 21.16
N CYS A 255 6.82 -43.31 20.42
CA CYS A 255 6.57 -41.87 20.49
C CYS A 255 6.13 -41.46 21.91
N ASN A 256 6.96 -40.68 22.59
CA ASN A 256 6.64 -40.05 23.87
C ASN A 256 5.95 -38.70 23.66
N SER A 257 5.55 -38.03 24.74
CA SER A 257 4.90 -36.71 24.69
C SER A 257 5.71 -35.68 23.90
N LYS A 258 7.05 -35.70 23.99
CA LYS A 258 7.93 -34.82 23.22
C LYS A 258 7.87 -35.11 21.71
N CYS A 259 7.85 -36.37 21.33
CA CYS A 259 7.66 -36.78 19.93
C CYS A 259 6.30 -36.34 19.39
N GLU A 260 5.24 -36.43 20.20
CA GLU A 260 3.92 -35.92 19.83
C GLU A 260 3.91 -34.40 19.64
N GLU A 261 4.62 -33.66 20.50
CA GLU A 261 4.76 -32.21 20.40
C GLU A 261 5.58 -31.79 19.17
N GLU A 262 6.71 -32.45 18.91
CA GLU A 262 7.50 -32.24 17.69
C GLU A 262 6.67 -32.53 16.43
N LYS A 263 5.87 -33.60 16.45
CA LYS A 263 4.95 -33.93 15.36
C LYS A 263 3.91 -32.81 15.15
N LYS A 264 3.31 -32.30 16.22
CA LYS A 264 2.35 -31.18 16.15
C LYS A 264 2.99 -29.91 15.57
N GLN A 265 4.22 -29.58 15.98
CA GLN A 265 4.94 -28.44 15.42
C GLN A 265 5.21 -28.64 13.93
N LEU A 266 5.62 -29.84 13.51
CA LEU A 266 5.80 -30.15 12.09
C LEU A 266 4.49 -30.06 11.30
N ASP A 267 3.36 -30.51 11.86
CA ASP A 267 2.06 -30.39 11.21
C ASP A 267 1.63 -28.92 11.01
N LEU A 268 1.93 -28.03 11.98
CA LEU A 268 1.74 -26.58 11.81
C LEU A 268 2.64 -25.99 10.71
N VAL A 269 3.89 -26.44 10.63
CA VAL A 269 4.81 -26.05 9.56
C VAL A 269 4.28 -26.49 8.19
N LEU A 270 3.71 -27.70 8.08
CA LEU A 270 3.09 -28.17 6.86
C LEU A 270 1.87 -27.32 6.49
N ASP A 271 0.98 -27.07 7.44
CA ASP A 271 -0.21 -26.23 7.25
C ASP A 271 0.16 -24.80 6.79
N PHE A 272 1.32 -24.27 7.19
CA PHE A 272 1.87 -23.00 6.71
C PHE A 272 2.29 -23.06 5.23
N PHE A 273 3.11 -24.04 4.83
CA PHE A 273 3.57 -24.18 3.45
C PHE A 273 2.43 -24.52 2.48
N ASP A 274 1.48 -25.36 2.93
CA ASP A 274 0.27 -25.71 2.20
C ASP A 274 -0.83 -24.62 2.29
N GLY A 275 -0.56 -23.49 2.97
CA GLY A 275 -1.50 -22.36 3.19
C GLY A 275 -2.86 -22.76 3.75
N ALA A 276 -2.94 -23.95 4.36
CA ALA A 276 -4.15 -24.49 4.95
C ALA A 276 -4.42 -23.89 6.35
N GLY A 277 -3.37 -23.45 7.03
CA GLY A 277 -3.46 -22.89 8.39
C GLY A 277 -4.42 -21.71 8.47
N TRP A 278 -4.26 -20.72 7.58
CA TRP A 278 -5.06 -19.49 7.61
C TRP A 278 -6.45 -19.65 6.95
N LYS A 279 -6.58 -20.43 5.86
CA LYS A 279 -7.88 -20.66 5.18
C LYS A 279 -8.94 -21.26 6.10
N ARG A 280 -8.54 -22.14 7.03
CA ARG A 280 -9.46 -22.81 7.95
C ARG A 280 -10.14 -21.83 8.91
N GLU A 281 -9.45 -20.77 9.31
CA GLU A 281 -10.01 -19.80 10.25
C GLU A 281 -11.10 -18.96 9.61
N ASP A 282 -10.87 -18.50 8.38
CA ASP A 282 -11.87 -17.76 7.60
C ASP A 282 -13.11 -18.60 7.32
N GLU A 283 -12.95 -19.88 6.99
CA GLU A 283 -14.08 -20.78 6.77
C GLU A 283 -14.86 -21.07 8.06
N GLU A 284 -14.18 -21.17 9.20
CA GLU A 284 -14.83 -21.36 10.49
C GLU A 284 -15.56 -20.12 10.99
N GLU A 285 -15.00 -18.94 10.78
CA GLU A 285 -15.65 -17.68 11.15
C GLU A 285 -16.91 -17.46 10.29
N LYS A 286 -16.79 -17.62 8.96
CA LYS A 286 -17.95 -17.58 8.06
C LYS A 286 -19.00 -18.66 8.39
N GLY A 287 -18.56 -19.84 8.80
CA GLY A 287 -19.45 -20.94 9.19
C GLY A 287 -20.25 -20.68 10.47
N LYS A 288 -19.75 -19.83 11.39
CA LYS A 288 -20.49 -19.43 12.60
C LYS A 288 -21.60 -18.45 12.27
N ASP A 289 -21.37 -17.54 11.34
CA ASP A 289 -22.34 -16.51 10.97
C ASP A 289 -23.49 -17.07 10.12
N GLU A 290 -23.23 -18.08 9.30
CA GLU A 290 -24.26 -18.64 8.41
C GLU A 290 -25.24 -19.59 9.11
N GLY A 291 -25.07 -19.93 10.39
CA GLY A 291 -25.99 -20.81 11.15
C GLY A 291 -26.22 -22.20 10.53
N LEU A 292 -25.53 -22.52 9.45
CA LEU A 292 -25.71 -23.72 8.66
C LEU A 292 -24.78 -24.80 9.20
N SER A 293 -25.41 -25.82 9.81
CA SER A 293 -24.82 -27.12 10.11
C SER A 293 -24.26 -27.75 8.82
N ARG A 294 -23.06 -27.34 8.41
CA ARG A 294 -22.30 -27.99 7.35
C ARG A 294 -21.93 -29.39 7.86
N THR A 295 -22.60 -30.38 7.29
CA THR A 295 -22.35 -31.79 7.53
C THR A 295 -20.87 -32.11 7.28
N ARG A 296 -20.26 -32.84 8.22
CA ARG A 296 -18.84 -33.25 8.23
C ARG A 296 -18.34 -33.92 6.94
N SER A 297 -19.21 -34.36 6.04
CA SER A 297 -18.81 -35.09 4.82
C SER A 297 -18.11 -34.23 3.77
N SER A 298 -18.42 -32.93 3.67
CA SER A 298 -17.74 -32.05 2.69
C SER A 298 -16.27 -31.75 3.03
N ARG A 299 -15.84 -32.04 4.27
CA ARG A 299 -14.48 -31.78 4.77
C ARG A 299 -13.43 -32.74 4.20
N ARG A 300 -13.83 -33.94 3.75
CA ARG A 300 -12.89 -34.94 3.19
C ARG A 300 -12.67 -34.81 1.69
N GLU A 301 -13.61 -34.23 0.95
CA GLU A 301 -13.50 -34.09 -0.51
C GLU A 301 -12.65 -32.88 -0.95
N ARG A 302 -12.46 -31.87 -0.09
CA ARG A 302 -11.57 -30.73 -0.40
C ARG A 302 -10.08 -31.00 -0.19
N GLY A 303 -9.70 -32.17 0.32
CA GLY A 303 -8.31 -32.49 0.69
C GLY A 303 -7.34 -32.67 -0.48
N ARG A 304 -7.81 -32.61 -1.73
CA ARG A 304 -6.97 -32.65 -2.94
C ARG A 304 -7.74 -31.97 -4.05
N ALA A 305 -7.63 -30.66 -4.19
CA ALA A 305 -7.87 -30.07 -5.50
C ALA A 305 -6.89 -30.75 -6.48
N PRO A 306 -7.36 -31.51 -7.48
CA PRO A 306 -6.49 -32.17 -8.44
C PRO A 306 -6.05 -31.11 -9.45
N GLY A 307 -5.08 -30.31 -9.03
CA GLY A 307 -4.55 -29.18 -9.77
C GLY A 307 -3.69 -28.41 -8.80
N GLY A 308 -2.36 -28.47 -8.97
CA GLY A 308 -1.38 -27.88 -8.07
C GLY A 308 -1.36 -26.35 -8.10
N GLU A 309 -2.51 -25.71 -7.91
CA GLU A 309 -2.56 -24.32 -7.47
C GLU A 309 -1.81 -24.26 -6.14
N ARG A 310 -0.72 -23.49 -6.12
CA ARG A 310 0.08 -23.29 -4.93
C ARG A 310 -0.79 -22.54 -3.93
N ALA A 311 -0.64 -22.90 -2.67
CA ALA A 311 -1.49 -22.38 -1.61
C ALA A 311 -1.51 -20.84 -1.47
N TRP A 312 -0.50 -20.20 -2.04
CA TRP A 312 -0.24 -18.76 -2.03
C TRP A 312 -0.40 -18.10 -3.41
N ASP A 313 -1.10 -18.74 -4.36
CA ASP A 313 -1.30 -18.16 -5.69
C ASP A 313 -2.22 -16.92 -5.68
N ASP A 314 -3.04 -16.72 -4.64
CA ASP A 314 -3.75 -15.46 -4.40
C ASP A 314 -2.91 -14.52 -3.51
N TRP A 315 -2.36 -13.49 -4.15
CA TRP A 315 -1.58 -12.45 -3.49
C TRP A 315 -2.37 -11.69 -2.41
N THR A 316 -3.68 -11.53 -2.59
CA THR A 316 -4.50 -10.78 -1.61
C THR A 316 -4.62 -11.53 -0.30
N ASP A 317 -4.79 -12.84 -0.38
CA ASP A 317 -4.83 -13.73 0.78
C ASP A 317 -3.49 -13.74 1.54
N PHE A 318 -2.39 -13.72 0.80
CA PHE A 318 -1.05 -13.58 1.37
C PHE A 318 -0.91 -12.29 2.19
N VAL A 319 -1.22 -11.13 1.59
CA VAL A 319 -1.15 -9.83 2.27
C VAL A 319 -2.08 -9.77 3.50
N ASN A 320 -3.28 -10.35 3.39
CA ASN A 320 -4.22 -10.42 4.51
C ASN A 320 -3.68 -11.26 5.67
N ALA A 321 -3.08 -12.41 5.38
CA ALA A 321 -2.47 -13.29 6.39
C ALA A 321 -1.31 -12.58 7.11
N GLU A 322 -0.46 -11.84 6.39
CA GLU A 322 0.63 -11.05 6.99
C GLU A 322 0.12 -9.96 7.93
N TRP A 323 -0.90 -9.21 7.50
CA TRP A 323 -1.50 -8.16 8.32
C TRP A 323 -2.14 -8.74 9.58
N ARG A 324 -2.82 -9.89 9.48
CA ARG A 324 -3.37 -10.61 10.64
C ARG A 324 -2.27 -11.02 11.62
N GLY A 325 -1.23 -11.70 11.12
CA GLY A 325 -0.09 -12.11 11.95
C GLY A 325 0.57 -10.92 12.64
N LEU A 326 0.74 -9.80 11.94
CA LEU A 326 1.27 -8.58 12.52
C LEU A 326 0.33 -7.99 13.59
N THR A 327 -0.98 -7.96 13.36
CA THR A 327 -1.95 -7.47 14.36
C THR A 327 -2.02 -8.35 15.60
N ASP A 328 -1.91 -9.67 15.46
CA ASP A 328 -1.93 -10.60 16.58
C ASP A 328 -0.68 -10.44 17.45
N LEU A 329 0.49 -10.24 16.83
CA LEU A 329 1.73 -9.93 17.56
C LEU A 329 1.67 -8.57 18.28
N MET A 330 1.06 -7.56 17.66
CA MET A 330 0.83 -6.28 18.33
C MET A 330 -0.12 -6.44 19.51
N ARG A 331 -1.21 -7.22 19.34
CA ARG A 331 -2.17 -7.50 20.40
C ARG A 331 -1.48 -8.19 21.58
N GLU A 332 -0.73 -9.27 21.34
CA GLU A 332 0.03 -10.00 22.36
C GLU A 332 0.96 -9.07 23.16
N ARG A 333 1.69 -8.17 22.48
CA ARG A 333 2.57 -7.20 23.14
C ARG A 333 1.81 -6.18 23.98
N THR A 334 0.63 -5.73 23.52
CA THR A 334 -0.15 -4.71 24.22
C THR A 334 -0.98 -5.26 25.37
N SER A 335 -1.56 -6.46 25.25
CA SER A 335 -2.36 -7.08 26.30
C SER A 335 -1.50 -7.81 27.33
N GLY A 336 -0.30 -8.27 26.96
CA GLY A 336 0.50 -9.19 27.77
C GLY A 336 -0.13 -10.57 27.91
N GLU A 337 -1.34 -10.77 27.37
CA GLU A 337 -1.95 -12.08 27.21
C GLU A 337 -1.34 -12.70 25.97
N LYS A 338 -0.63 -13.81 26.17
CA LYS A 338 -0.39 -14.73 25.08
C LYS A 338 -1.75 -15.03 24.46
N PRO A 339 -1.92 -14.91 23.14
CA PRO A 339 -3.16 -15.36 22.52
C PRO A 339 -3.40 -16.76 23.07
N GLU A 340 -4.56 -16.97 23.66
CA GLU A 340 -4.98 -18.27 24.16
C GLU A 340 -4.93 -19.17 22.93
N ARG A 341 -3.77 -19.79 22.70
CA ARG A 341 -3.52 -20.70 21.59
C ARG A 341 -4.60 -21.71 21.81
N ARG A 342 -5.67 -21.62 21.01
CA ARG A 342 -6.79 -22.54 21.14
C ARG A 342 -6.13 -23.89 21.00
N GLU A 343 -5.99 -24.61 22.11
CA GLU A 343 -5.65 -26.00 22.14
C GLU A 343 -6.85 -26.69 21.47
N ARG A 344 -6.87 -26.60 20.14
CA ARG A 344 -7.88 -27.21 19.29
C ARG A 344 -7.60 -28.70 19.38
N ARG A 345 -8.36 -29.36 20.23
CA ARG A 345 -8.47 -30.81 20.34
C ARG A 345 -8.84 -31.46 19.02
#